data_AF-A0AAV3U811-F1
#
_entry.id   AF-A0AAV3U811-F1
#
_cell.length_a   1.000
_cell.length_b   1.000
_cell.length_c   1.000
_cell.angle_alpha   90.00
_cell.angle_beta   90.00
_cell.angle_gamma   90.00
#
_symmetry.space_group_name_H-M   'P 1'
#
loop_
_entity.id
_entity.type
_entity.pdbx_description
1 polymer ?
#
loop_
_entity_poly.entity_id
_entity_poly.type
_entity_poly.pdbx_seq_one_letter_code
_entity_poly.pdbx_strand_id
1 'polypeptide(L)'
;MGSSQKLNVARSFTQIVMLIQLSACSPQSTSFKTVCSNFDELLGLNNYSQMTSIERNTWLLNKSLETLPTNDMALQAWNAIANATASERYELYRDAALSTGLKSWNCESMELAAYEVGAN
;
A
#
# COMPACT_ATOMS: atom_id res chain seq x y z
N MET A 1 2.26 35.09 -70.02
CA MET A 1 0.89 34.93 -69.48
C MET A 1 0.69 33.48 -69.10
N GLY A 2 0.32 33.20 -67.85
CA GLY A 2 -0.05 31.85 -67.39
C GLY A 2 0.67 31.41 -66.11
N SER A 3 0.21 31.92 -64.97
CA SER A 3 0.53 31.39 -63.64
C SER A 3 0.10 29.93 -63.50
N SER A 4 0.87 29.14 -62.76
CA SER A 4 0.32 28.02 -61.99
C SER A 4 1.19 27.77 -60.76
N GLN A 5 0.64 28.18 -59.62
CA GLN A 5 1.13 27.87 -58.27
C GLN A 5 1.07 26.36 -58.03
N LYS A 6 2.10 25.78 -57.38
CA LYS A 6 1.98 24.50 -56.68
C LYS A 6 2.52 24.65 -55.26
N LEU A 7 1.56 24.90 -54.38
CA LEU A 7 1.36 24.38 -53.03
C LEU A 7 2.58 23.86 -52.22
N ASN A 8 2.77 24.55 -51.10
CA ASN A 8 3.48 24.13 -49.88
C ASN A 8 3.13 22.73 -49.41
N VAL A 9 4.13 21.97 -48.93
CA VAL A 9 4.01 21.21 -47.67
C VAL A 9 5.36 21.30 -46.96
N ALA A 10 5.43 22.18 -45.96
CA ALA A 10 6.51 22.20 -44.98
C ALA A 10 6.55 20.85 -44.26
N ARG A 11 7.72 20.19 -44.28
CA ARG A 11 7.97 19.00 -43.47
C ARG A 11 8.07 19.44 -42.01
N SER A 12 6.93 19.46 -41.33
CA SER A 12 6.87 19.56 -39.87
C SER A 12 7.55 18.33 -39.28
N PHE A 13 8.74 18.53 -38.71
CA PHE A 13 9.41 17.55 -37.86
C PHE A 13 8.50 17.28 -36.65
N THR A 14 7.79 16.17 -36.68
CA THR A 14 7.01 15.68 -35.55
C THR A 14 7.99 15.29 -34.43
N GLN A 15 8.26 16.22 -33.51
CA GLN A 15 8.92 15.92 -32.25
C GLN A 15 8.03 14.96 -31.46
N ILE A 16 8.45 13.71 -31.37
CA ILE A 16 7.90 12.73 -30.42
C ILE A 16 8.29 13.22 -29.03
N VAL A 17 7.38 13.95 -28.39
CA VAL A 17 7.46 14.27 -26.96
C VAL A 17 7.22 12.96 -26.22
N MET A 18 8.29 12.26 -25.85
CA MET A 18 8.26 11.21 -24.84
C MET A 18 7.83 11.86 -23.51
N LEU A 19 6.53 11.79 -23.22
CA LEU A 19 5.98 12.01 -21.90
C LEU A 19 6.53 10.91 -20.98
N ILE A 20 7.68 11.18 -20.37
CA ILE A 20 8.15 10.45 -19.20
C ILE A 20 7.16 10.77 -18.10
N GLN A 21 6.08 9.99 -18.03
CA GLN A 21 5.26 9.94 -16.83
C GLN A 21 6.11 9.26 -15.77
N LEU A 22 6.82 10.08 -14.99
CA LEU A 22 7.33 9.71 -13.68
C LEU A 22 6.10 9.34 -12.86
N SER A 23 5.72 8.06 -12.90
CA SER A 23 4.85 7.48 -11.89
C SER A 23 5.55 7.75 -10.56
N ALA A 24 5.01 8.69 -9.79
CA ALA A 24 5.39 8.88 -8.41
C ALA A 24 5.12 7.55 -7.72
N CYS A 25 6.16 6.72 -7.63
CA CYS A 25 6.15 5.55 -6.77
C CYS A 25 6.00 6.13 -5.37
N SER A 26 4.78 6.09 -4.81
CA SER A 26 4.63 6.25 -3.38
C SER A 26 5.59 5.26 -2.73
N PRO A 27 6.35 5.65 -1.71
CA PRO A 27 7.28 4.74 -1.07
C PRO A 27 6.47 3.67 -0.35
N GLN A 28 6.09 2.59 -1.03
CA GLN A 28 5.30 1.49 -0.45
C GLN A 28 5.95 0.96 0.83
N SER A 29 7.28 0.96 0.84
CA SER A 29 8.08 0.66 2.03
C SER A 29 7.70 1.47 3.28
N THR A 30 7.22 2.71 3.14
CA THR A 30 6.72 3.51 4.26
C THR A 30 5.29 3.12 4.63
N SER A 31 4.43 2.81 3.66
CA SER A 31 3.05 2.39 3.95
C SER A 31 2.97 1.10 4.75
N PHE A 32 3.81 0.10 4.44
CA PHE A 32 3.90 -1.11 5.25
C PHE A 32 4.32 -0.77 6.69
N LYS A 33 5.33 0.09 6.86
CA LYS A 33 5.72 0.57 8.20
C LYS A 33 4.61 1.32 8.92
N THR A 34 3.77 2.07 8.21
CA THR A 34 2.60 2.73 8.81
C THR A 34 1.62 1.73 9.40
N VAL A 35 1.30 0.63 8.69
CA VAL A 35 0.47 -0.44 9.26
C VAL A 35 1.14 -1.06 10.48
N CYS A 36 2.46 -1.28 10.45
CA CYS A 36 3.21 -1.74 11.62
C CYS A 36 3.09 -0.78 12.82
N SER A 37 3.26 0.52 12.61
CA SER A 37 3.09 1.52 13.67
C SER A 37 1.67 1.55 14.21
N ASN A 38 0.66 1.30 13.38
CA ASN A 38 -0.71 1.17 13.86
C ASN A 38 -0.90 -0.08 14.74
N PHE A 39 -0.12 -1.15 14.54
CA PHE A 39 -0.08 -2.27 15.49
C PHE A 39 0.51 -1.86 16.85
N ASP A 40 1.56 -1.03 16.87
CA ASP A 40 2.12 -0.48 18.12
C ASP A 40 1.05 0.30 18.89
N GLU A 41 0.32 1.18 18.19
CA GLU A 41 -0.74 1.98 18.79
C GLU A 41 -1.91 1.12 19.28
N LEU A 42 -2.32 0.12 18.50
CA LEU A 42 -3.38 -0.82 18.86
C LEU A 42 -3.05 -1.55 20.18
N LEU A 43 -1.82 -2.05 20.31
CA LEU A 43 -1.35 -2.73 21.52
C LEU A 43 -1.27 -1.79 22.73
N GLY A 44 -1.08 -0.50 22.49
CA GLY A 44 -1.06 0.54 23.52
C GLY A 44 -2.44 0.96 24.04
N LEU A 45 -3.54 0.48 23.44
CA LEU A 45 -4.89 0.86 23.89
C LEU A 45 -5.23 0.25 25.25
N ASN A 46 -5.72 1.08 26.17
CA ASN A 46 -6.16 0.65 27.50
C ASN A 46 -7.23 -0.45 27.49
N ASN A 47 -8.03 -0.52 26.42
CA ASN A 47 -9.10 -1.51 26.25
C ASN A 47 -8.71 -2.65 25.30
N TYR A 48 -7.45 -2.79 24.87
CA TYR A 48 -7.02 -3.83 23.92
C TYR A 48 -7.45 -5.25 24.35
N SER A 49 -7.28 -5.59 25.63
CA SER A 49 -7.65 -6.89 26.19
C SER A 49 -9.17 -7.15 26.23
N GLN A 50 -9.98 -6.10 26.10
CA GLN A 50 -11.44 -6.18 26.07
C GLN A 50 -11.98 -6.25 24.64
N MET A 51 -11.16 -5.91 23.64
CA MET A 51 -11.54 -5.95 22.23
C MET A 51 -11.46 -7.38 21.70
N THR A 52 -12.48 -7.76 20.95
CA THR A 52 -12.49 -8.97 20.11
C THR A 52 -11.51 -8.85 18.95
N SER A 53 -11.15 -9.98 18.33
CA SER A 53 -10.28 -10.00 17.14
C SER A 53 -10.83 -9.12 15.99
N ILE A 54 -12.16 -9.10 15.82
CA ILE A 54 -12.83 -8.29 14.80
C ILE A 54 -12.75 -6.80 15.15
N GLU A 55 -12.95 -6.43 16.42
CA GLU A 55 -12.84 -5.03 16.85
C GLU A 55 -11.40 -4.51 16.71
N ARG A 56 -10.40 -5.33 17.04
CA ARG A 56 -8.99 -5.01 16.83
C ARG A 56 -8.67 -4.77 15.35
N ASN A 57 -9.16 -5.66 14.47
CA ASN A 57 -8.99 -5.50 13.03
C ASN A 57 -9.69 -4.25 12.50
N THR A 58 -10.91 -3.99 12.99
CA THR A 58 -11.69 -2.81 12.60
C THR A 58 -10.98 -1.53 13.02
N TRP A 59 -10.46 -1.48 14.25
CA TRP A 59 -9.66 -0.36 14.73
C TRP A 59 -8.42 -0.15 13.86
N LEU A 60 -7.67 -1.22 13.57
CA LEU A 60 -6.44 -1.16 12.77
C LEU A 60 -6.70 -0.65 11.34
N LEU A 61 -7.78 -1.12 10.69
CA LEU A 61 -8.18 -0.68 9.35
C LEU A 61 -8.60 0.79 9.37
N ASN A 62 -9.44 1.20 10.31
CA ASN A 62 -9.85 2.60 10.46
C ASN A 62 -8.65 3.50 10.70
N LYS A 63 -7.73 3.11 11.57
CA LYS A 63 -6.51 3.87 11.87
C LYS A 63 -5.61 3.99 10.64
N SER A 64 -5.45 2.92 9.88
CA SER A 64 -4.68 2.91 8.64
C SER A 64 -5.29 3.81 7.58
N LEU A 65 -6.62 3.89 7.50
CA LEU A 65 -7.34 4.78 6.57
C LEU A 65 -7.20 6.27 6.89
N GLU A 66 -6.76 6.66 8.09
CA GLU A 66 -6.45 8.05 8.43
C GLU A 66 -5.20 8.57 7.69
N THR A 67 -4.31 7.66 7.28
CA THR A 67 -2.97 8.01 6.76
C THR A 67 -2.65 7.39 5.41
N LEU A 68 -3.31 6.29 5.05
CA LEU A 68 -3.11 5.58 3.80
C LEU A 68 -4.34 5.69 2.91
N PRO A 69 -4.16 5.91 1.59
CA PRO A 69 -5.28 5.87 0.66
C PRO A 69 -5.86 4.44 0.58
N THR A 70 -7.15 4.33 0.23
CA THR A 70 -7.86 3.04 0.15
C THR A 70 -7.25 2.06 -0.85
N ASN A 71 -6.51 2.56 -1.84
CA ASN A 71 -5.81 1.75 -2.84
C ASN A 71 -4.34 1.43 -2.46
N ASP A 72 -3.88 1.82 -1.27
CA ASP A 72 -2.52 1.52 -0.81
C ASP A 72 -2.29 0.01 -0.69
N MET A 73 -1.14 -0.47 -1.16
CA MET A 73 -0.84 -1.91 -1.16
C MET A 73 -0.65 -2.49 0.24
N ALA A 74 -0.13 -1.73 1.20
CA ALA A 74 0.02 -2.20 2.57
C ALA A 74 -1.34 -2.41 3.24
N LEU A 75 -2.29 -1.52 2.97
CA LEU A 75 -3.66 -1.63 3.47
C LEU A 75 -4.41 -2.78 2.78
N GLN A 76 -4.32 -2.88 1.45
CA GLN A 76 -4.93 -3.98 0.70
C GLN A 76 -4.37 -5.35 1.12
N ALA A 77 -3.05 -5.44 1.33
CA ALA A 77 -2.42 -6.66 1.82
C ALA A 77 -2.99 -7.06 3.19
N TRP A 78 -3.08 -6.13 4.14
CA TRP A 78 -3.63 -6.44 5.46
C TRP A 78 -5.09 -6.86 5.36
N ASN A 79 -5.91 -6.14 4.58
CA ASN A 79 -7.32 -6.46 4.41
C ASN A 79 -7.55 -7.86 3.81
N ALA A 80 -6.68 -8.30 2.90
CA ALA A 80 -6.71 -9.67 2.37
C ALA A 80 -6.25 -10.70 3.41
N ILE A 81 -5.18 -10.41 4.13
CA ILE A 81 -4.52 -11.32 5.07
C ILE A 81 -5.27 -11.46 6.39
N ALA A 82 -6.03 -10.45 6.82
CA ALA A 82 -6.82 -10.48 8.05
C ALA A 82 -7.83 -11.64 8.09
N ASN A 83 -8.17 -12.21 6.94
CA ASN A 83 -9.06 -13.37 6.82
C ASN A 83 -8.32 -14.71 6.64
N ALA A 84 -6.99 -14.71 6.57
CA ALA A 84 -6.18 -15.92 6.53
C ALA A 84 -6.13 -16.59 7.91
N THR A 85 -5.59 -17.82 7.96
CA THR A 85 -5.31 -18.54 9.19
C THR A 85 -4.52 -17.65 10.14
N ALA A 86 -4.96 -17.55 11.40
CA ALA A 86 -4.35 -16.65 12.41
C ALA A 86 -2.83 -16.78 12.50
N SER A 87 -2.31 -18.01 12.50
CA SER A 87 -0.87 -18.30 12.57
C SER A 87 -0.08 -17.89 11.32
N GLU A 88 -0.73 -17.65 10.19
CA GLU A 88 -0.06 -17.33 8.92
C GLU A 88 0.01 -15.82 8.66
N ARG A 89 -0.78 -15.01 9.37
CA ARG A 89 -0.97 -13.59 9.05
C ARG A 89 0.31 -12.78 9.06
N TYR A 90 1.14 -12.95 10.09
CA TYR A 90 2.42 -12.24 10.18
C TYR A 90 3.33 -12.58 9.01
N GLU A 91 3.51 -13.88 8.74
CA GLU A 91 4.38 -14.38 7.67
C GLU A 91 3.89 -13.90 6.30
N LEU A 92 2.59 -13.99 6.03
CA LEU A 92 1.99 -13.49 4.79
C LEU A 92 2.17 -11.98 4.63
N TYR A 93 2.03 -11.20 5.71
CA TYR A 93 2.18 -9.75 5.64
C TYR A 93 3.65 -9.34 5.48
N ARG A 94 4.56 -10.03 6.17
CA ARG A 94 6.01 -9.88 5.97
C ARG A 94 6.38 -10.14 4.52
N ASP A 95 5.90 -11.24 3.95
CA ASP A 95 6.23 -11.61 2.57
C ASP A 95 5.67 -10.59 1.57
N ALA A 96 4.46 -10.08 1.81
CA ALA A 96 3.92 -8.95 1.04
C ALA A 96 4.80 -7.69 1.15
N ALA A 97 5.25 -7.33 2.35
CA ALA A 97 6.13 -6.20 2.56
C ALA A 97 7.46 -6.36 1.81
N LEU A 98 8.12 -7.52 1.95
CA LEU A 98 9.38 -7.84 1.28
C LEU A 98 9.25 -7.85 -0.25
N SER A 99 8.10 -8.26 -0.79
CA SER A 99 7.84 -8.27 -2.24
C SER A 99 7.89 -6.87 -2.89
N THR A 100 7.76 -5.80 -2.09
CA THR A 100 7.83 -4.41 -2.57
C THR A 100 9.25 -3.86 -2.72
N GLY A 101 10.27 -4.69 -2.47
CA GLY A 101 11.68 -4.28 -2.50
C GLY A 101 12.22 -3.81 -1.15
N LEU A 102 11.46 -3.98 -0.06
CA LEU A 102 11.98 -3.87 1.30
C LEU A 102 13.07 -4.92 1.51
N LYS A 103 14.28 -4.48 1.88
CA LYS A 103 15.42 -5.38 2.13
C LYS A 103 15.23 -6.26 3.37
N SER A 104 14.48 -5.75 4.33
CA SER A 104 14.18 -6.42 5.59
C SER A 104 12.84 -5.92 6.11
N TRP A 105 12.13 -6.80 6.80
CA TRP A 105 10.92 -6.48 7.53
C TRP A 105 11.10 -6.94 8.96
N ASN A 106 10.80 -6.05 9.89
CA ASN A 106 10.72 -6.37 11.31
C ASN A 106 9.58 -5.51 11.88
N CYS A 107 8.56 -6.19 12.41
CA CYS A 107 7.44 -5.55 13.08
C CYS A 107 7.03 -6.41 14.26
N GLU A 108 7.71 -6.23 15.39
CA GLU A 108 7.51 -7.03 16.60
C GLU A 108 6.06 -6.99 17.08
N SER A 109 5.44 -5.81 17.09
CA SER A 109 4.03 -5.66 17.49
C SER A 109 3.06 -6.43 16.60
N MET A 110 3.34 -6.51 15.30
CA MET A 110 2.53 -7.34 14.39
C MET A 110 2.82 -8.82 14.59
N GLU A 111 4.07 -9.21 14.80
CA GLU A 111 4.44 -10.61 15.10
C GLU A 111 3.73 -11.11 16.36
N LEU A 112 3.68 -10.28 17.40
CA LEU A 112 3.00 -10.58 18.67
C LEU A 112 1.48 -10.65 18.53
N ALA A 113 0.88 -9.76 17.73
CA ALA A 113 -0.55 -9.52 17.78
C ALA A 113 -1.34 -10.05 16.57
N ALA A 114 -0.72 -10.28 15.42
CA ALA A 114 -1.45 -10.61 14.19
C ALA A 114 -2.33 -11.86 14.33
N TYR A 115 -1.93 -12.81 15.17
CA TYR A 115 -2.73 -13.98 15.51
C TYR A 115 -4.11 -13.61 16.08
N GLU A 116 -4.21 -12.51 16.82
CA GLU A 116 -5.43 -12.05 17.49
C GLU A 116 -6.08 -10.83 16.82
N VAL A 117 -5.65 -10.46 15.60
CA VAL A 117 -6.21 -9.37 14.81
C VAL A 117 -6.66 -9.91 13.46
N GLY A 118 -7.97 -9.94 13.21
CA GLY A 118 -8.55 -10.45 11.97
C GLY A 118 -9.86 -11.22 12.19
N ALA A 119 -10.32 -11.93 11.17
CA ALA A 119 -11.43 -12.88 11.31
C ALA A 119 -10.97 -14.11 12.12
N ASN A 120 -11.78 -14.61 13.04
CA ASN A 120 -11.49 -15.85 13.77
C ASN A 120 -12.10 -17.06 13.08
#